data_AF-A0A2U1CKF0-F1
#
_entry.id   AF-A0A2U1CKF0-F1
#
_cell.length_a   1.000
_cell.length_b   1.000
_cell.length_c   1.000
_cell.angle_alpha   90.00
_cell.angle_beta   90.00
_cell.angle_gamma   90.00
#
_symmetry.space_group_name_H-M   'P 1'
#
loop_
_entity.id
_entity.type
_entity.pdbx_description
1 polymer ?
#
loop_
_entity_poly.entity_id
_entity_poly.type
_entity_poly.pdbx_seq_one_letter_code
_entity_poly.pdbx_strand_id
1 'polypeptide(L)'
;MLLAMAAGCMGQPRANEVDQLASDQISVRELMRLETAQALQRLRAAGKPAMGTTALSTALPLAAQPSPARLVAIYGVGAKLMAEVRVDGQTLLFVRGRPEAVGPGRAHAMRLLGISGRCVEVSLRGRQESLCADPAGRP
;
A
#
# COMPACT_ATOMS: atom_id res chain seq x y z
N MET A 1 -37.47 2.23 57.73
CA MET A 1 -38.15 3.33 57.00
C MET A 1 -37.23 4.54 57.11
N LEU A 2 -36.61 5.10 56.08
CA LEU A 2 -36.82 5.10 54.62
C LEU A 2 -35.46 5.10 53.89
N LEU A 3 -35.41 4.43 52.74
CA LEU A 3 -34.46 4.68 51.65
C LEU A 3 -34.73 6.06 51.04
N ALA A 4 -33.68 6.78 50.61
CA ALA A 4 -33.79 7.83 49.60
C ALA A 4 -32.86 7.52 48.42
N MET A 5 -33.47 7.51 47.25
CA MET A 5 -32.99 6.97 45.98
C MET A 5 -32.01 7.91 45.26
N ALA A 6 -31.26 7.29 44.35
CA ALA A 6 -30.31 7.87 43.42
C ALA A 6 -30.88 8.99 42.54
N ALA A 7 -30.04 9.95 42.20
CA ALA A 7 -30.22 10.85 41.06
C ALA A 7 -29.02 10.67 40.11
N GLY A 8 -29.12 9.68 39.22
CA GLY A 8 -28.24 9.56 38.08
C GLY A 8 -28.64 10.58 37.02
N CYS A 9 -27.82 11.59 36.78
CA CYS A 9 -27.92 12.43 35.59
C CYS A 9 -27.48 11.61 34.36
N MET A 10 -28.41 10.92 33.72
CA MET A 10 -28.22 10.46 32.34
C MET A 10 -28.38 11.67 31.41
N GLY A 11 -27.29 12.11 30.79
CA GLY A 11 -27.31 13.09 29.72
C GLY A 11 -28.02 12.52 28.49
N GLN A 12 -29.08 13.19 28.03
CA GLN A 12 -29.73 12.88 26.76
C GLN A 12 -28.85 13.36 25.60
N PRO A 13 -28.50 12.50 24.62
CA PRO A 13 -27.90 12.96 23.38
C PRO A 13 -28.91 13.83 22.63
N ARG A 14 -28.44 14.94 22.06
CA ARG A 14 -29.31 15.89 21.38
C ARG A 14 -29.78 15.26 20.06
N ALA A 15 -31.04 15.49 19.66
CA ALA A 15 -31.62 14.93 18.42
C ALA A 15 -30.70 15.09 17.18
N ASN A 16 -29.89 16.16 17.15
CA ASN A 16 -28.90 16.44 16.12
C ASN A 16 -27.78 15.38 15.98
N GLU A 17 -27.39 14.71 17.07
CA GLU A 17 -26.38 13.64 17.04
C GLU A 17 -26.94 12.36 16.40
N VAL A 18 -28.23 12.07 16.61
CA VAL A 18 -28.89 10.90 16.00
C VAL A 18 -29.02 11.07 14.49
N ASP A 19 -29.34 12.29 14.04
CA ASP A 19 -29.40 12.61 12.60
C ASP A 19 -28.02 12.59 11.93
N GLN A 20 -26.97 13.04 12.62
CA GLN A 20 -25.59 12.94 12.14
C GLN A 20 -25.14 11.48 12.02
N LEU A 21 -25.40 10.67 13.05
CA LEU A 21 -25.09 9.23 13.01
C LEU A 21 -25.85 8.50 11.91
N ALA A 22 -27.11 8.86 11.66
CA ALA A 22 -27.90 8.32 10.56
C ALA A 22 -27.33 8.71 9.19
N SER A 23 -26.95 9.97 9.02
CA SER A 23 -26.29 10.47 7.81
C SER A 23 -24.97 9.74 7.54
N ASP A 24 -24.12 9.61 8.57
CA ASP A 24 -22.84 8.92 8.47
C ASP A 24 -23.02 7.45 8.08
N GLN A 25 -24.01 6.76 8.67
CA GLN A 25 -24.32 5.37 8.31
C GLN A 25 -24.78 5.23 6.86
N ILE A 26 -25.52 6.20 6.32
CA ILE A 26 -25.92 6.23 4.92
C ILE A 26 -24.68 6.41 4.03
N SER A 27 -23.81 7.38 4.35
CA SER A 27 -22.58 7.62 3.59
C SER A 27 -21.64 6.41 3.59
N VAL A 28 -21.44 5.77 4.73
CA VAL A 28 -20.61 4.55 4.83
C VAL A 28 -21.21 3.41 4.00
N ARG A 29 -22.53 3.21 4.06
CA ARG A 29 -23.21 2.17 3.27
C ARG A 29 -23.03 2.38 1.77
N GLU A 30 -23.17 3.62 1.30
CA GLU A 30 -23.02 3.92 -0.13
C GLU A 30 -21.56 3.80 -0.58
N LEU A 31 -20.59 4.22 0.24
CA LEU A 31 -19.17 4.01 -0.06
C LEU A 31 -18.84 2.51 -0.18
N MET A 32 -19.28 1.70 0.77
CA MET A 32 -19.07 0.25 0.76
C MET A 32 -19.67 -0.42 -0.47
N ARG A 33 -20.84 0.05 -0.95
CA ARG A 33 -21.46 -0.44 -2.19
C ARG A 33 -20.60 -0.15 -3.41
N LEU A 34 -20.06 1.07 -3.52
CA LEU A 34 -19.21 1.47 -4.63
C LEU A 34 -17.89 0.68 -4.65
N GLU A 35 -17.24 0.55 -3.49
CA GLU A 35 -15.99 -0.22 -3.37
C GLU A 35 -16.21 -1.69 -3.74
N THR A 36 -17.30 -2.29 -3.27
CA THR A 36 -17.65 -3.68 -3.60
C THR A 36 -17.91 -3.85 -5.10
N ALA A 37 -18.63 -2.92 -5.73
CA ALA A 37 -18.89 -2.95 -7.17
C ALA A 37 -17.59 -2.87 -7.98
N GLN A 38 -16.66 -2.00 -7.57
CA GLN A 38 -15.37 -1.85 -8.22
C GLN A 38 -14.49 -3.10 -8.06
N ALA A 39 -14.47 -3.70 -6.86
CA ALA A 39 -13.74 -4.94 -6.61
C ALA A 39 -14.26 -6.09 -7.49
N LEU A 40 -15.58 -6.24 -7.61
CA LEU A 40 -16.20 -7.25 -8.47
C LEU A 40 -15.90 -7.01 -9.96
N GLN A 41 -15.87 -5.76 -10.42
CA GLN A 41 -15.49 -5.43 -11.80
C GLN A 41 -14.04 -5.84 -12.09
N ARG A 42 -13.10 -5.57 -11.17
CA ARG A 42 -11.70 -5.98 -11.31
C ARG A 42 -11.55 -7.50 -11.39
N LEU A 43 -12.27 -8.25 -10.55
CA LEU A 43 -12.25 -9.71 -10.57
C LEU A 43 -12.83 -10.27 -11.89
N ARG A 44 -13.92 -9.68 -12.41
CA ARG A 44 -14.50 -10.07 -13.71
C ARG A 44 -13.57 -9.76 -14.89
N ALA A 45 -12.87 -8.62 -14.85
CA ALA A 45 -11.90 -8.25 -15.87
C ALA A 45 -10.68 -9.18 -15.85
N ALA A 46 -10.22 -9.59 -14.66
CA ALA A 46 -9.12 -10.54 -14.50
C ALA A 46 -9.51 -11.98 -14.90
N GLY A 47 -10.79 -12.34 -14.80
CA GLY A 47 -11.30 -13.69 -15.09
C GLY A 47 -11.75 -13.95 -16.53
N LYS A 48 -11.76 -12.94 -17.42
CA LYS A 48 -12.10 -13.14 -18.84
C LYS A 48 -10.82 -13.37 -19.66
N PRO A 49 -10.57 -14.58 -20.20
CA PRO A 49 -9.53 -14.75 -21.21
C PRO A 49 -9.93 -13.97 -22.47
N ALA A 50 -9.12 -12.99 -22.85
CA ALA A 50 -9.33 -12.22 -24.07
C ALA A 50 -9.21 -13.12 -25.29
N MET A 51 -10.30 -13.32 -26.03
CA MET A 51 -10.34 -14.09 -27.27
C MET A 51 -10.52 -13.14 -28.46
N GLY A 52 -9.44 -12.96 -29.23
CA GLY A 52 -9.37 -12.30 -30.56
C GLY A 52 -9.59 -10.78 -30.58
N THR A 53 -8.93 -9.94 -31.40
CA THR A 53 -8.10 -10.13 -32.59
C THR A 53 -7.40 -8.80 -32.96
N THR A 54 -6.12 -8.91 -33.34
CA THR A 54 -5.38 -8.12 -34.38
C THR A 54 -4.89 -6.69 -34.11
N ALA A 55 -3.60 -6.64 -33.73
CA ALA A 55 -2.49 -5.81 -34.24
C ALA A 55 -2.67 -4.29 -34.43
N LEU A 56 -2.07 -3.53 -33.52
CA LEU A 56 -1.05 -2.55 -33.92
C LEU A 56 0.25 -2.86 -33.19
N SER A 57 1.31 -3.06 -33.98
CA SER A 57 2.69 -3.11 -33.53
C SER A 57 3.02 -1.89 -32.68
N THR A 58 3.43 -2.09 -31.44
CA THR A 58 4.49 -1.29 -30.84
C THR A 58 5.30 -2.22 -29.95
N ALA A 59 6.46 -2.61 -30.48
CA ALA A 59 7.57 -3.27 -29.83
C ALA A 59 7.22 -4.50 -28.98
N LEU A 60 7.62 -5.69 -29.47
CA LEU A 60 8.12 -6.70 -28.53
C LEU A 60 9.07 -5.97 -27.57
N PRO A 61 8.96 -6.11 -26.23
CA PRO A 61 10.08 -5.78 -25.39
C PRO A 61 11.17 -6.77 -25.75
N LEU A 62 12.02 -6.34 -26.68
CA LEU A 62 13.37 -6.79 -26.90
C LEU A 62 13.92 -7.15 -25.53
N ALA A 63 14.04 -8.46 -25.26
CA ALA A 63 14.43 -9.08 -23.98
C ALA A 63 14.68 -8.03 -22.90
N ALA A 64 13.61 -7.62 -22.20
CA ALA A 64 13.61 -6.46 -21.32
C ALA A 64 14.91 -6.48 -20.50
N GLN A 65 15.80 -5.53 -20.79
CA GLN A 65 16.94 -5.32 -19.91
C GLN A 65 16.36 -5.20 -18.50
N PRO A 66 16.95 -5.90 -17.50
CA PRO A 66 16.43 -5.85 -16.15
C PRO A 66 16.30 -4.37 -15.77
N SER A 67 15.06 -3.92 -15.56
CA SER A 67 14.84 -2.53 -15.21
C SER A 67 15.62 -2.26 -13.93
N PRO A 68 16.48 -1.23 -13.89
CA PRO A 68 17.34 -1.03 -12.74
C PRO A 68 16.47 -0.81 -11.51
N ALA A 69 16.80 -1.52 -10.43
CA ALA A 69 16.16 -1.28 -9.15
C ALA A 69 16.31 0.20 -8.77
N ARG A 70 15.25 0.82 -8.26
CA ARG A 70 15.28 2.22 -7.86
C ARG A 70 14.61 2.43 -6.53
N LEU A 71 15.17 3.34 -5.73
CA LEU A 71 14.56 3.77 -4.49
C LEU A 71 13.44 4.77 -4.79
N VAL A 72 12.23 4.48 -4.33
CA VAL A 72 11.06 5.36 -4.47
C VAL A 72 11.00 6.32 -3.28
N ALA A 73 11.09 5.79 -2.06
CA ALA A 73 10.98 6.58 -0.85
C ALA A 73 11.64 5.90 0.35
N ILE A 74 12.01 6.70 1.34
CA ILE A 74 12.33 6.27 2.71
C ILE A 74 11.41 7.04 3.65
N TYR A 75 10.81 6.34 4.61
CA TYR A 75 9.93 6.96 5.61
C TYR A 75 10.03 6.28 6.97
N GLY A 76 9.50 6.94 7.99
CA GLY A 76 9.61 6.50 9.38
C GLY A 76 10.88 6.98 10.06
N VAL A 77 11.10 6.52 11.30
CA VAL A 77 12.24 6.93 12.14
C VAL A 77 12.74 5.77 13.01
N GLY A 78 14.03 5.79 13.35
CA GLY A 78 14.64 4.83 14.27
C GLY A 78 14.48 3.38 13.81
N ALA A 79 13.91 2.53 14.66
CA ALA A 79 13.69 1.10 14.37
C ALA A 79 12.55 0.84 13.38
N LYS A 80 11.66 1.81 13.13
CA LYS A 80 10.53 1.70 12.20
C LYS A 80 10.83 2.39 10.85
N LEU A 81 12.10 2.52 10.50
CA LEU A 81 12.51 3.09 9.23
C LEU A 81 12.23 2.07 8.10
N MET A 82 11.56 2.54 7.05
CA MET A 82 11.09 1.72 5.93
C MET A 82 11.55 2.32 4.61
N ALA A 83 11.73 1.47 3.60
CA ALA A 83 12.14 1.87 2.26
C ALA A 83 11.32 1.16 1.20
N GLU A 84 10.84 1.92 0.21
CA GLU A 84 10.16 1.39 -0.96
C GLU A 84 11.11 1.33 -2.14
N VAL A 85 11.36 0.13 -2.64
CA VAL A 85 12.23 -0.12 -3.79
C VAL A 85 11.38 -0.68 -4.92
N ARG A 86 11.50 -0.09 -6.12
CA ARG A 86 10.83 -0.58 -7.32
C ARG A 86 11.83 -1.36 -8.18
N VAL A 87 11.49 -2.60 -8.52
CA VAL A 87 12.30 -3.50 -9.36
C VAL A 87 11.37 -4.34 -10.23
N ASP A 88 11.67 -4.46 -11.53
CA ASP A 88 10.88 -5.24 -12.50
C ASP A 88 9.38 -4.90 -12.48
N GLY A 89 9.05 -3.63 -12.24
CA GLY A 89 7.67 -3.13 -12.13
C GLY A 89 6.94 -3.47 -10.82
N GLN A 90 7.59 -4.18 -9.90
CA GLN A 90 7.06 -4.47 -8.56
C GLN A 90 7.62 -3.52 -7.52
N THR A 91 6.79 -3.16 -6.53
CA THR A 91 7.23 -2.40 -5.35
C THR A 91 7.49 -3.37 -4.21
N LEU A 92 8.71 -3.35 -3.69
CA LEU A 92 9.14 -4.07 -2.51
C LEU A 92 9.27 -3.10 -1.35
N LEU A 93 8.72 -3.48 -0.19
CA LEU A 93 8.80 -2.70 1.03
C LEU A 93 9.80 -3.34 1.99
N PHE A 94 10.85 -2.63 2.34
CA PHE A 94 11.86 -3.10 3.29
C PHE A 94 11.74 -2.36 4.62
N VAL A 95 12.05 -3.06 5.71
CA VAL A 95 12.05 -2.50 7.07
C VAL A 95 13.44 -2.66 7.66
N ARG A 96 13.96 -1.62 8.32
CA ARG A 96 15.29 -1.66 8.94
C ARG A 96 15.41 -2.86 9.90
N GLY A 97 16.48 -3.62 9.73
CA GLY A 97 16.76 -4.82 10.53
C GLY A 97 16.06 -6.10 10.03
N ARG A 98 15.29 -6.02 8.94
CA ARG A 98 14.71 -7.19 8.26
C ARG A 98 15.30 -7.34 6.87
N PRO A 99 16.03 -8.43 6.58
CA PRO A 99 16.63 -8.65 5.25
C PRO A 99 15.60 -8.89 4.16
N GLU A 100 14.45 -9.51 4.46
CA GLU A 100 13.39 -9.75 3.49
C GLU A 100 12.44 -8.55 3.35
N ALA A 101 11.87 -8.39 2.17
CA ALA A 101 10.77 -7.46 1.93
C ALA A 101 9.49 -7.92 2.66
N VAL A 102 8.68 -6.97 3.10
CA VAL A 102 7.37 -7.19 3.72
C VAL A 102 6.24 -6.95 2.72
N GLY A 103 5.15 -7.70 2.84
CA GLY A 103 3.93 -7.49 2.05
C GLY A 103 3.87 -8.27 0.73
N PRO A 104 2.85 -7.99 -0.10
CA PRO A 104 2.59 -8.68 -1.35
C PRO A 104 3.53 -8.18 -2.45
N GLY A 105 4.73 -8.73 -2.49
CA GLY A 105 5.67 -8.63 -3.59
C GLY A 105 6.42 -9.95 -3.62
N ARG A 106 6.62 -10.54 -4.80
CA ARG A 106 7.46 -11.75 -4.83
C ARG A 106 8.83 -11.30 -4.33
N ALA A 107 9.36 -12.01 -3.33
CA ALA A 107 10.73 -11.84 -2.90
C ALA A 107 11.62 -12.10 -4.12
N HIS A 108 11.89 -11.03 -4.89
CA HIS A 108 13.05 -11.00 -5.75
C HIS A 108 14.24 -11.41 -4.88
N ALA A 109 15.29 -11.98 -5.47
CA ALA A 109 16.53 -12.31 -4.76
C ALA A 109 17.30 -11.04 -4.31
N MET A 110 16.56 -10.06 -3.77
CA MET A 110 16.95 -8.79 -3.23
C MET A 110 16.78 -8.87 -1.71
N ARG A 111 17.87 -8.63 -0.99
CA ARG A 111 17.87 -8.57 0.47
C ARG A 111 18.31 -7.19 0.91
N LEU A 112 17.67 -6.65 1.95
CA LEU A 112 18.13 -5.43 2.59
C LEU A 112 19.41 -5.70 3.38
N LEU A 113 20.42 -4.87 3.14
CA LEU A 113 21.66 -4.84 3.92
C LEU A 113 21.62 -3.69 4.94
N GLY A 114 21.11 -2.53 4.53
CA GLY A 114 21.04 -1.36 5.41
C GLY A 114 20.25 -0.20 4.81
N ILE A 115 19.89 0.75 5.66
CA ILE A 115 19.30 2.03 5.28
C ILE A 115 20.13 3.13 5.92
N SER A 116 20.71 4.01 5.11
CA SER A 116 21.63 5.07 5.54
C SER A 116 21.26 6.41 4.89
N GLY A 117 20.78 7.35 5.70
CA GLY A 117 20.38 8.68 5.24
C GLY A 117 19.30 8.62 4.15
N ARG A 118 19.68 8.99 2.92
CA ARG A 118 18.82 9.00 1.72
C ARG A 118 18.99 7.78 0.81
N CYS A 119 19.81 6.81 1.22
CA CYS A 119 20.16 5.65 0.41
C CYS A 119 19.85 4.34 1.14
N VAL A 120 19.69 3.29 0.36
CA VAL A 120 19.41 1.93 0.80
C VAL A 120 20.42 1.01 0.14
N GLU A 121 21.02 0.15 0.95
CA GLU A 121 21.92 -0.89 0.49
C GLU A 121 21.16 -2.20 0.37
N VAL A 122 21.20 -2.79 -0.83
CA VAL A 122 20.53 -4.05 -1.13
C VAL A 122 21.51 -5.03 -1.77
N SER A 123 21.32 -6.32 -1.50
CA SER A 123 21.99 -7.39 -2.24
C SER A 123 21.03 -7.93 -3.28
N LEU A 124 21.21 -7.60 -4.54
CA LEU A 124 20.45 -8.12 -5.68
C LEU A 124 21.27 -9.19 -6.41
N ARG A 125 20.77 -10.44 -6.44
CA ARG A 125 21.45 -11.57 -7.11
C ARG A 125 22.91 -11.76 -6.65
N GLY A 126 23.18 -11.49 -5.37
CA GLY A 126 24.51 -11.60 -4.76
C GLY A 126 25.44 -10.40 -5.01
N ARG A 127 24.97 -9.35 -5.70
CA ARG A 127 25.71 -8.08 -5.84
C ARG A 127 25.13 -7.03 -4.90
N GLN A 128 26.00 -6.31 -4.21
CA GLN A 128 25.61 -5.18 -3.39
C GLN A 128 25.40 -3.96 -4.29
N GLU A 129 24.24 -3.33 -4.15
CA GLU A 129 23.85 -2.11 -4.86
C GLU A 129 23.39 -1.07 -3.84
N SER A 130 23.73 0.20 -4.11
CA SER A 130 23.27 1.35 -3.32
C SER A 130 22.26 2.14 -4.14
N LEU A 131 21.04 2.26 -3.63
CA LEU A 131 19.94 2.96 -4.27
C LEU A 131 19.64 4.22 -3.45
N CYS A 132 19.69 5.39 -4.08
CA CYS A 132 19.44 6.66 -3.40
C CYS A 132 18.16 7.32 -3.92
N ALA A 133 17.46 8.02 -3.03
CA ALA A 133 16.24 8.74 -3.38
C ALA A 133 16.61 9.95 -4.25
N ASP A 134 15.95 10.10 -5.40
CA ASP A 134 16.13 11.25 -6.28
C ASP A 134 15.93 12.56 -5.47
N PRO A 135 16.83 13.55 -5.57
CA PRO A 135 16.65 14.87 -4.95
C PRO A 135 15.30 15.52 -5.21
N ALA A 136 14.66 15.24 -6.36
CA ALA A 136 13.37 15.79 -6.75
C ALA A 136 12.15 14.96 -6.27
N GLY A 137 12.35 13.82 -5.59
CA GLY A 137 11.26 12.97 -5.11
C GLY A 137 10.39 12.37 -6.23
N ARG A 138 10.93 12.26 -7.45
CA ARG A 138 10.19 11.69 -8.59
C ARG A 138 10.24 10.16 -8.54
N PRO A 139 9.10 9.46 -8.67
CA PRO A 139 8.99 8.02 -8.46
C PRO A 139 9.52 7.15 -9.60
#